data_AF-A0A6J7E175-F1
#
_entry.id   AF-A0A6J7E175-F1
#
_cell.length_a   1.000
_cell.length_b   1.000
_cell.length_c   1.000
_cell.angle_alpha   90.00
_cell.angle_beta   90.00
_cell.angle_gamma   90.00
#
_symmetry.space_group_name_H-M   'P 1'
#
loop_
_entity.id
_entity.type
_entity.pdbx_description
1 polymer ?
#
loop_
_entity_poly.entity_id
_entity_poly.type
_entity_poly.pdbx_seq_one_letter_code
_entity_poly.pdbx_strand_id
1 'polypeptide(L)'
;MTVSAGLRIGRLLADTYYLPIMTHWLYVGGMSKSRNMLMWILALMLMLGVVPAQAAESGLNLTPAQEACIKKALTSAEYQLFLVNPYDMALKEKTKACDTSGGSGTGTGSGTGGSGSSNAKVSKIPTSGKWITANPIDLTNVTSISVFRSCSGHDYSGTNTKGQVETDRSMKHYIQTNVPWTATDSIKGYAPFAGTVSITDEQFPLGKQLTVTSQVTGWQMVYFHGDPQVRNGAKVKTGQVITAWPPSNAPAVIDQLHQEGTSFDLAFKTYDGRYMDSPLLHMSPAVAKSWTAKGFTPARAIVSKSARDTSPCNGTYNATDSTDFIRAN
;
A
#
# COMPACT_ATOMS: atom_id res chain seq x y z
N MET A 1 -4.86 -80.82 -2.21
CA MET A 1 -4.07 -81.81 -1.46
C MET A 1 -2.60 -81.59 -1.80
N THR A 2 -1.77 -81.34 -0.77
CA THR A 2 -0.30 -81.64 -0.64
C THR A 2 0.69 -81.16 -1.72
N VAL A 3 1.91 -80.64 -1.48
CA VAL A 3 2.73 -80.15 -0.35
C VAL A 3 3.89 -79.32 -0.98
N SER A 4 4.24 -78.19 -0.34
CA SER A 4 5.54 -77.52 -0.08
C SER A 4 6.87 -77.97 -0.76
N ALA A 5 7.73 -76.99 -1.14
CA ALA A 5 8.99 -76.59 -0.41
C ALA A 5 10.22 -76.24 -1.28
N GLY A 6 10.91 -75.14 -0.93
CA GLY A 6 12.38 -74.91 -1.10
C GLY A 6 12.80 -73.91 -2.20
N LEU A 7 12.94 -72.59 -1.97
CA LEU A 7 14.02 -71.83 -1.27
C LEU A 7 15.41 -71.80 -1.97
N ARG A 8 15.81 -70.65 -2.55
CA ARG A 8 17.12 -69.98 -2.31
C ARG A 8 17.23 -68.56 -2.92
N ILE A 9 17.49 -67.65 -1.98
CA ILE A 9 18.00 -66.28 -1.91
C ILE A 9 18.98 -65.82 -3.02
N GLY A 10 18.85 -64.56 -3.47
CA GLY A 10 19.92 -63.81 -4.16
C GLY A 10 19.58 -62.38 -4.62
N ARG A 11 19.78 -61.39 -3.73
CA ARG A 11 20.15 -59.96 -3.92
C ARG A 11 19.53 -59.08 -5.05
N LEU A 12 18.54 -58.30 -4.63
CA LEU A 12 18.41 -56.83 -4.58
C LEU A 12 19.45 -55.86 -5.22
N LEU A 13 18.85 -54.81 -5.83
CA LEU A 13 19.27 -53.42 -6.13
C LEU A 13 19.96 -53.18 -7.48
N ALA A 14 19.70 -52.13 -8.25
CA ALA A 14 18.60 -51.16 -8.39
C ALA A 14 19.05 -50.31 -9.58
N ASP A 15 18.31 -50.35 -10.69
CA ASP A 15 18.62 -49.56 -11.88
C ASP A 15 18.07 -48.13 -11.71
N THR A 16 18.93 -47.14 -11.88
CA THR A 16 18.48 -45.78 -12.23
C THR A 16 19.48 -45.14 -13.18
N TYR A 17 19.00 -44.86 -14.38
CA TYR A 17 19.73 -44.23 -15.48
C TYR A 17 20.00 -42.74 -15.17
N TYR A 18 21.26 -42.33 -15.34
CA TYR A 18 21.65 -40.93 -15.56
C TYR A 18 22.35 -40.87 -16.92
N LEU A 19 21.84 -40.04 -17.83
CA LEU A 19 22.54 -39.60 -19.05
C LEU A 19 23.01 -38.14 -18.87
N PRO A 20 24.01 -37.68 -19.65
CA PRO A 20 24.99 -36.69 -19.22
C PRO A 20 24.92 -35.37 -20.00
N ILE A 21 25.93 -34.54 -19.74
CA ILE A 21 26.47 -33.43 -20.57
C ILE A 21 26.05 -32.03 -20.12
N MET A 22 26.82 -31.49 -19.17
CA MET A 22 27.16 -30.06 -19.13
C MET A 22 28.62 -29.90 -19.51
N THR A 23 28.89 -29.25 -20.63
CA THR A 23 30.12 -28.49 -20.88
C THR A 23 29.77 -27.44 -21.91
N HIS A 24 29.81 -26.17 -21.52
CA HIS A 24 30.27 -25.01 -22.29
C HIS A 24 30.07 -23.76 -21.43
N TRP A 25 30.94 -22.76 -21.63
CA TRP A 25 31.09 -21.47 -20.93
C TRP A 25 32.14 -21.44 -19.80
N LEU A 26 33.40 -21.43 -20.23
CA LEU A 26 34.48 -20.71 -19.56
C LEU A 26 35.15 -19.83 -20.61
N TYR A 27 34.80 -18.54 -20.64
CA TYR A 27 35.69 -17.42 -20.94
C TYR A 27 34.89 -16.13 -20.82
N VAL A 28 35.17 -15.30 -19.80
CA VAL A 28 35.48 -13.86 -19.90
C VAL A 28 35.91 -13.38 -18.51
N GLY A 29 37.11 -12.81 -18.43
CA GLY A 29 37.42 -11.57 -17.70
C GLY A 29 37.33 -11.55 -16.17
N GLY A 30 38.49 -11.32 -15.54
CA GLY A 30 38.68 -11.30 -14.09
C GLY A 30 37.73 -10.42 -13.28
N MET A 31 37.27 -10.98 -12.16
CA MET A 31 36.77 -10.24 -10.99
C MET A 31 37.24 -10.94 -9.71
N SER A 32 37.56 -10.13 -8.69
CA SER A 32 38.30 -10.52 -7.48
C SER A 32 37.56 -11.55 -6.60
N LYS A 33 38.32 -12.54 -6.10
CA LYS A 33 37.88 -13.65 -5.22
C LYS A 33 37.10 -13.26 -3.95
N SER A 34 37.09 -12.00 -3.52
CA SER A 34 36.41 -11.56 -2.29
C SER A 34 34.88 -11.42 -2.40
N ARG A 35 34.31 -11.33 -3.61
CA ARG A 35 32.87 -11.11 -3.79
C ARG A 35 32.02 -12.38 -3.83
N ASN A 36 32.60 -13.52 -4.23
CA ASN A 36 31.85 -14.78 -4.29
C ASN A 36 31.57 -15.37 -2.91
N MET A 37 32.44 -15.16 -1.93
CA MET A 37 32.28 -15.78 -0.60
C MET A 37 31.07 -15.21 0.17
N LEU A 38 30.71 -13.93 -0.04
CA LEU A 38 29.56 -13.30 0.62
C LEU A 38 28.22 -13.81 0.06
N MET A 39 28.15 -14.11 -1.25
CA MET A 39 26.94 -14.67 -1.87
C MET A 39 26.70 -16.13 -1.44
N TRP A 40 27.75 -16.92 -1.24
CA TRP A 40 27.61 -18.29 -0.72
C TRP A 40 27.16 -18.33 0.75
N ILE A 41 27.58 -17.37 1.57
CA ILE A 41 27.11 -17.24 2.95
C ILE A 41 25.63 -16.81 2.99
N LEU A 42 25.20 -15.88 2.13
CA LEU A 42 23.79 -15.46 2.05
C LEU A 42 22.87 -16.61 1.57
N ALA A 43 23.30 -17.36 0.55
CA ALA A 43 22.53 -18.50 0.03
C ALA A 43 22.42 -19.65 1.05
N LEU A 44 23.47 -19.88 1.85
CA LEU A 44 23.45 -20.88 2.91
C LEU A 44 22.56 -20.45 4.09
N MET A 45 22.47 -19.15 4.39
CA MET A 45 21.56 -18.60 5.42
C MET A 45 20.08 -18.69 5.03
N LEU A 46 19.76 -18.50 3.74
CA LEU A 46 18.39 -18.67 3.22
C LEU A 46 17.92 -20.13 3.20
N MET A 47 18.82 -21.08 3.00
CA MET A 47 18.50 -22.52 2.98
C MET A 47 18.28 -23.13 4.37
N LEU A 48 18.84 -22.52 5.42
CA LEU A 48 18.80 -23.07 6.79
C LEU A 48 17.68 -22.50 7.67
N GLY A 49 16.84 -21.60 7.16
CA GLY A 49 15.74 -21.01 7.93
C GLY A 49 16.19 -20.17 9.14
N VAL A 50 17.48 -19.85 9.23
CA VAL A 50 18.03 -18.97 10.26
C VAL A 50 18.00 -17.56 9.70
N VAL A 51 16.83 -16.92 9.77
CA VAL A 51 16.77 -15.47 9.64
C VAL A 51 17.40 -14.92 10.93
N PRO A 52 18.55 -14.22 10.89
CA PRO A 52 19.00 -13.52 12.07
C PRO A 52 17.90 -12.54 12.46
N ALA A 53 17.48 -12.57 13.72
CA ALA A 53 16.57 -11.61 14.31
C ALA A 53 17.26 -10.24 14.40
N GLN A 54 17.64 -9.66 13.27
CA GLN A 54 17.81 -8.23 13.16
C GLN A 54 16.41 -7.67 13.06
N ALA A 55 15.94 -7.17 14.20
CA ALA A 55 14.73 -6.40 14.31
C ALA A 55 14.69 -5.41 13.16
N ALA A 56 13.72 -5.55 12.27
CA ALA A 56 13.23 -4.40 11.54
C ALA A 56 12.79 -3.43 12.64
N GLU A 57 13.58 -2.37 12.86
CA GLU A 57 13.16 -1.27 13.72
C GLU A 57 11.90 -0.72 13.07
N SER A 58 10.73 -1.17 13.55
CA SER A 58 9.47 -0.58 13.16
C SER A 58 9.60 0.91 13.47
N GLY A 59 9.30 1.79 12.52
CA GLY A 59 9.29 3.25 12.71
C GLY A 59 8.25 3.76 13.72
N LEU A 60 7.77 2.88 14.61
CA LEU A 60 6.93 3.19 15.74
C LEU A 60 7.81 3.75 16.85
N ASN A 61 7.74 5.07 17.07
CA ASN A 61 8.35 5.75 18.21
C ASN A 61 7.60 5.39 19.52
N LEU A 62 7.69 4.13 19.95
CA LEU A 62 7.12 3.67 21.23
C LEU A 62 8.08 4.01 22.37
N THR A 63 7.55 4.52 23.47
CA THR A 63 8.31 4.54 24.73
C THR A 63 8.53 3.11 25.23
N PRO A 64 9.57 2.85 26.03
CA PRO A 64 9.80 1.53 26.62
C PRO A 64 8.57 0.99 27.40
N ALA A 65 7.79 1.88 28.02
CA ALA A 65 6.56 1.53 28.72
C ALA A 65 5.45 1.07 27.75
N GLN A 66 5.28 1.75 26.61
CA GLN A 66 4.33 1.36 25.58
C GLN A 66 4.73 0.04 24.93
N GLU A 67 6.01 -0.14 24.61
CA GLU A 67 6.52 -1.39 24.03
C GLU A 67 6.31 -2.57 24.98
N ALA A 68 6.63 -2.42 26.27
CA ALA A 68 6.40 -3.44 27.28
C ALA A 68 4.90 -3.78 27.45
N CYS A 69 4.02 -2.78 27.42
CA CYS A 69 2.58 -3.00 27.46
C CYS A 69 2.09 -3.77 26.23
N ILE A 70 2.52 -3.38 25.03
CA ILE A 70 2.12 -4.02 23.77
C ILE A 70 2.60 -5.47 23.72
N LYS A 71 3.86 -5.75 24.11
CA LYS A 71 4.39 -7.12 24.23
C LYS A 71 3.62 -7.99 25.23
N LYS A 72 3.02 -7.38 26.25
CA LYS A 72 2.15 -8.09 27.22
C LYS A 72 0.75 -8.34 26.66
N ALA A 73 0.24 -7.45 25.82
CA ALA A 73 -1.11 -7.52 25.25
C ALA A 73 -1.21 -8.48 24.04
N LEU A 74 -0.10 -8.78 23.39
CA LEU A 74 -0.04 -9.57 22.16
C LEU A 74 0.77 -10.86 22.34
N THR A 75 0.42 -11.91 21.61
CA THR A 75 1.32 -13.07 21.44
C THR A 75 2.56 -12.66 20.63
N SER A 76 3.63 -13.46 20.67
CA SER A 76 4.85 -13.18 19.89
C SER A 76 4.57 -13.01 18.40
N ALA A 77 3.67 -13.82 17.82
CA ALA A 77 3.30 -13.71 16.40
C ALA A 77 2.50 -12.43 16.11
N GLU A 78 1.54 -12.09 16.97
CA GLU A 78 0.77 -10.84 16.86
C GLU A 78 1.65 -9.60 17.05
N TYR A 79 2.67 -9.67 17.90
CA TYR A 79 3.63 -8.60 18.07
C TYR A 79 4.45 -8.37 16.79
N GLN A 80 4.95 -9.44 16.15
CA GLN A 80 5.63 -9.31 14.86
C GLN A 80 4.70 -8.71 13.80
N LEU A 81 3.42 -9.12 13.78
CA LEU A 81 2.42 -8.53 12.89
C LEU A 81 2.14 -7.05 13.21
N PHE A 82 2.13 -6.67 14.49
CA PHE A 82 1.95 -5.29 14.93
C PHE A 82 3.11 -4.39 14.50
N LEU A 83 4.35 -4.88 14.53
CA LEU A 83 5.52 -4.12 14.08
C LEU A 83 5.47 -3.80 12.58
N VAL A 84 4.90 -4.68 11.76
CA VAL A 84 4.76 -4.48 10.31
C VAL A 84 3.45 -3.77 9.94
N ASN A 85 2.39 -3.92 10.73
CA ASN A 85 1.08 -3.30 10.49
C ASN A 85 0.43 -2.83 11.81
N PRO A 86 0.87 -1.68 12.36
CA PRO A 86 0.33 -1.14 13.61
C PRO A 86 -1.12 -0.67 13.53
N TYR A 87 -1.70 -0.65 12.32
CA TYR A 87 -3.07 -0.21 12.06
C TYR A 87 -4.06 -1.36 11.91
N ASP A 88 -3.62 -2.61 12.07
CA ASP A 88 -4.52 -3.75 12.12
C ASP A 88 -5.57 -3.57 13.23
N MET A 89 -6.85 -3.61 12.86
CA MET A 89 -7.94 -3.27 13.78
C MET A 89 -8.11 -4.27 14.92
N ALA A 90 -7.77 -5.55 14.70
CA ALA A 90 -7.82 -6.57 15.75
C ALA A 90 -6.69 -6.38 16.76
N LEU A 91 -5.48 -6.07 16.27
CA LEU A 91 -4.35 -5.73 17.14
C LEU A 91 -4.55 -4.40 17.86
N LYS A 92 -5.18 -3.41 17.22
CA LYS A 92 -5.48 -2.11 17.80
C LYS A 92 -6.45 -2.19 18.97
N GLU A 93 -7.48 -3.03 18.89
CA GLU A 93 -8.40 -3.21 20.04
C GLU A 93 -7.69 -3.90 21.22
N LYS A 94 -6.78 -4.84 20.95
CA LYS A 94 -5.96 -5.50 21.99
C LYS A 94 -4.95 -4.56 22.65
N THR A 95 -4.39 -3.62 21.89
CA THR A 95 -3.35 -2.69 22.35
C THR A 95 -3.90 -1.34 22.83
N LYS A 96 -5.21 -1.14 22.79
CA LYS A 96 -5.89 0.11 23.18
C LYS A 96 -5.57 0.60 24.59
N ALA A 97 -5.35 -0.32 25.54
CA ALA A 97 -4.97 0.02 26.91
C ALA A 97 -3.51 0.50 27.05
N CYS A 98 -2.68 0.27 26.02
CA CYS A 98 -1.28 0.67 25.97
C CYS A 98 -1.08 2.07 25.36
N ASP A 99 -2.14 2.68 24.83
CA ASP A 99 -2.11 4.05 24.32
C ASP A 99 -2.23 5.04 25.49
N THR A 100 -1.15 5.19 26.25
CA THR A 100 -1.04 6.23 27.27
C THR A 100 -0.70 7.55 26.58
N SER A 101 -1.66 8.12 25.87
CA SER A 101 -1.58 9.52 25.44
C SER A 101 -1.26 10.37 26.68
N GLY A 102 -0.02 10.88 26.75
CA GLY A 102 0.54 11.54 27.91
C GLY A 102 -0.30 12.73 28.36
N GLY A 103 -1.02 12.56 29.47
CA GLY A 103 -1.71 13.61 30.19
C GLY A 103 -1.33 13.55 31.66
N SER A 104 -0.07 13.88 31.98
CA SER A 104 0.32 14.25 33.33
C SER A 104 -0.17 15.68 33.56
N GLY A 105 -1.23 15.83 34.36
CA GLY A 105 -1.83 17.12 34.67
C GLY A 105 -2.67 17.04 35.94
N THR A 106 -2.03 16.87 37.09
CA THR A 106 -2.61 17.22 38.39
C THR A 106 -2.63 18.75 38.52
N GLY A 107 -3.81 19.36 38.40
CA GLY A 107 -4.00 20.79 38.57
C GLY A 107 -5.42 21.10 39.03
N THR A 108 -5.63 21.16 40.35
CA THR A 108 -6.78 21.78 40.99
C THR A 108 -6.70 23.29 40.81
N GLY A 109 -7.58 23.86 40.00
CA GLY A 109 -7.67 25.31 39.78
C GLY A 109 -9.03 25.71 39.24
N SER A 110 -9.88 26.23 40.12
CA SER A 110 -11.12 26.93 39.80
C SER A 110 -10.82 28.20 39.00
N GLY A 111 -11.45 28.37 37.84
CA GLY A 111 -11.25 29.53 36.97
C GLY A 111 -12.23 29.56 35.80
N THR A 112 -13.31 30.31 35.98
CA THR A 112 -14.32 30.70 35.00
C THR A 112 -13.68 31.49 33.84
N GLY A 113 -13.96 31.12 32.58
CA GLY A 113 -13.57 31.94 31.42
C GLY A 113 -13.55 31.17 30.11
N GLY A 114 -14.52 31.44 29.24
CA GLY A 114 -14.75 30.70 28.00
C GLY A 114 -13.75 30.98 26.87
N SER A 115 -13.55 29.94 26.05
CA SER A 115 -13.54 30.02 24.59
C SER A 115 -13.57 28.58 24.08
N GLY A 116 -14.78 28.10 23.81
CA GLY A 116 -15.02 26.72 23.39
C GLY A 116 -14.58 26.51 21.95
N SER A 117 -13.33 26.15 21.74
CA SER A 117 -12.91 25.42 20.54
C SER A 117 -13.05 23.92 20.83
N SER A 118 -14.28 23.43 20.82
CA SER A 118 -14.52 21.99 20.88
C SER A 118 -14.07 21.37 19.55
N ASN A 119 -12.95 20.66 19.58
CA ASN A 119 -12.68 19.55 18.66
C ASN A 119 -13.74 18.47 18.92
N ALA A 120 -14.99 18.73 18.52
CA ALA A 120 -16.05 17.75 18.54
C ALA A 120 -15.64 16.62 17.59
N LYS A 121 -15.15 15.54 18.18
CA LYS A 121 -14.87 14.27 17.50
C LYS A 121 -16.12 13.93 16.71
N VAL A 122 -16.02 13.94 15.37
CA VAL A 122 -17.16 13.63 14.48
C VAL A 122 -17.71 12.27 14.90
N SER A 123 -18.87 12.25 15.56
CA SER A 123 -19.41 11.06 16.24
C SER A 123 -19.78 9.94 15.26
N LYS A 124 -19.91 10.27 13.98
CA LYS A 124 -20.10 9.32 12.88
C LYS A 124 -19.58 9.92 11.57
N ILE A 125 -18.55 9.30 10.99
CA ILE A 125 -18.08 9.69 9.65
C ILE A 125 -19.14 9.24 8.62
N PRO A 126 -19.68 10.16 7.80
CA PRO A 126 -20.64 9.77 6.77
C PRO A 126 -19.98 8.83 5.76
N THR A 127 -20.65 7.71 5.45
CA THR A 127 -20.14 6.71 4.49
C THR A 127 -20.57 7.01 3.04
N SER A 128 -21.43 8.01 2.83
CA SER A 128 -21.86 8.45 1.51
C SER A 128 -21.95 9.97 1.45
N GLY A 129 -21.64 10.54 0.29
CA GLY A 129 -21.67 11.98 0.05
C GLY A 129 -20.77 12.39 -1.10
N LYS A 130 -21.03 13.57 -1.66
CA LYS A 130 -20.32 14.12 -2.83
C LYS A 130 -19.36 15.22 -2.40
N TRP A 131 -18.22 14.83 -1.82
CA TRP A 131 -17.27 15.74 -1.20
C TRP A 131 -16.11 16.16 -2.09
N ILE A 132 -15.80 15.35 -3.11
CA ILE A 132 -14.74 15.65 -4.08
C ILE A 132 -15.32 16.67 -5.07
N THR A 133 -14.95 17.92 -4.86
CA THR A 133 -15.51 19.08 -5.58
C THR A 133 -14.53 19.71 -6.56
N ALA A 134 -13.25 19.29 -6.54
CA ALA A 134 -12.28 19.50 -7.60
C ALA A 134 -11.72 18.15 -8.10
N ASN A 135 -11.26 18.11 -9.35
CA ASN A 135 -10.55 16.95 -9.87
C ASN A 135 -9.28 16.71 -9.05
N PRO A 136 -9.03 15.49 -8.53
CA PRO A 136 -7.84 15.24 -7.73
C PRO A 136 -6.55 15.26 -8.56
N ILE A 137 -6.65 15.10 -9.88
CA ILE A 137 -5.53 15.09 -10.83
C ILE A 137 -5.93 15.77 -12.14
N ASP A 138 -4.94 16.26 -12.88
CA ASP A 138 -5.11 16.68 -14.26
C ASP A 138 -5.34 15.46 -15.17
N LEU A 139 -6.52 15.40 -15.78
CA LEU A 139 -6.95 14.29 -16.64
C LEU A 139 -6.41 14.38 -18.07
N THR A 140 -5.74 15.46 -18.45
CA THR A 140 -5.28 15.70 -19.83
C THR A 140 -4.42 14.56 -20.33
N ASN A 141 -3.47 14.12 -19.50
CA ASN A 141 -2.46 13.12 -19.82
C ASN A 141 -2.80 11.70 -19.33
N VAL A 142 -3.96 11.51 -18.67
CA VAL A 142 -4.37 10.21 -18.16
C VAL A 142 -4.87 9.33 -19.32
N THR A 143 -4.22 8.18 -19.50
CA THR A 143 -4.52 7.22 -20.57
C THR A 143 -5.30 6.00 -20.06
N SER A 144 -5.11 5.62 -18.80
CA SER A 144 -5.89 4.56 -18.17
C SER A 144 -5.90 4.70 -16.66
N ILE A 145 -6.88 4.06 -16.02
CA ILE A 145 -6.91 3.85 -14.58
C ILE A 145 -7.17 2.38 -14.25
N SER A 146 -6.59 1.86 -13.17
CA SER A 146 -6.99 0.55 -12.67
C SER A 146 -8.41 0.61 -12.10
N VAL A 147 -9.09 -0.53 -12.09
CA VAL A 147 -10.34 -0.71 -11.35
C VAL A 147 -10.08 -0.66 -9.84
N PHE A 148 -11.08 -0.23 -9.08
CA PHE A 148 -11.12 -0.42 -7.64
C PHE A 148 -11.43 -1.90 -7.32
N ARG A 149 -10.72 -2.48 -6.35
CA ARG A 149 -10.60 -3.94 -6.15
C ARG A 149 -9.84 -4.62 -7.30
N SER A 150 -8.72 -4.05 -7.72
CA SER A 150 -7.81 -4.64 -8.73
C SER A 150 -6.82 -5.62 -8.10
N CYS A 151 -6.28 -6.51 -8.92
CA CYS A 151 -5.05 -7.27 -8.70
C CYS A 151 -3.80 -6.53 -9.20
N SER A 152 -3.98 -5.40 -9.90
CA SER A 152 -2.91 -4.49 -10.27
C SER A 152 -2.22 -3.84 -9.06
N GLY A 153 -0.90 -3.66 -9.16
CA GLY A 153 -0.05 -3.11 -8.11
C GLY A 153 0.03 -4.04 -6.90
N HIS A 154 -0.03 -3.50 -5.67
CA HIS A 154 0.04 -4.27 -4.42
C HIS A 154 -1.28 -4.28 -3.63
N ASP A 155 -1.40 -5.23 -2.70
CA ASP A 155 -2.51 -5.31 -1.75
C ASP A 155 -2.64 -4.00 -0.98
N TYR A 156 -3.82 -3.41 -1.04
CA TYR A 156 -4.18 -2.21 -0.28
C TYR A 156 -5.59 -2.40 0.27
N SER A 157 -5.79 -3.58 0.85
CA SER A 157 -7.04 -4.02 1.42
C SER A 157 -7.41 -3.23 2.67
N GLY A 158 -8.70 -3.23 3.00
CA GLY A 158 -9.24 -2.57 4.17
C GLY A 158 -10.72 -2.87 4.32
N THR A 159 -11.42 -2.10 5.14
CA THR A 159 -12.88 -2.25 5.28
C THR A 159 -13.59 -1.26 4.36
N ASN A 160 -14.56 -1.70 3.57
CA ASN A 160 -15.32 -0.82 2.70
C ASN A 160 -16.44 -0.05 3.45
N THR A 161 -17.09 0.91 2.79
CA THR A 161 -18.18 1.73 3.37
C THR A 161 -19.42 0.95 3.81
N LYS A 162 -19.53 -0.33 3.43
CA LYS A 162 -20.58 -1.27 3.88
C LYS A 162 -20.14 -2.11 5.09
N GLY A 163 -18.95 -1.85 5.65
CA GLY A 163 -18.39 -2.61 6.77
C GLY A 163 -17.86 -3.99 6.37
N GLN A 164 -17.67 -4.26 5.08
CA GLN A 164 -17.14 -5.55 4.61
C GLN A 164 -15.62 -5.46 4.54
N VAL A 165 -14.95 -6.46 5.12
CA VAL A 165 -13.49 -6.60 5.02
C VAL A 165 -13.15 -7.06 3.60
N GLU A 166 -12.22 -6.34 2.99
CA GLU A 166 -11.57 -6.70 1.74
C GLU A 166 -10.22 -7.34 2.08
N THR A 167 -9.82 -8.35 1.32
CA THR A 167 -8.56 -9.07 1.48
C THR A 167 -8.01 -9.42 0.11
N ASP A 168 -6.70 -9.43 -0.05
CA ASP A 168 -6.05 -9.84 -1.29
C ASP A 168 -6.55 -9.04 -2.52
N ARG A 169 -6.48 -7.71 -2.45
CA ARG A 169 -6.77 -6.78 -3.57
C ARG A 169 -6.30 -5.35 -3.29
N SER A 170 -6.05 -4.59 -4.34
CA SER A 170 -5.83 -3.15 -4.21
C SER A 170 -7.14 -2.36 -4.17
N MET A 171 -7.32 -1.56 -3.12
CA MET A 171 -8.39 -0.55 -3.01
C MET A 171 -7.92 0.84 -3.45
N LYS A 172 -6.92 0.88 -4.34
CA LYS A 172 -6.40 2.09 -4.98
C LYS A 172 -6.88 2.17 -6.43
N HIS A 173 -6.68 3.33 -7.04
CA HIS A 173 -6.64 3.47 -8.50
C HIS A 173 -5.21 3.78 -8.92
N TYR A 174 -4.58 2.90 -9.69
CA TYR A 174 -3.33 3.16 -10.39
C TYR A 174 -3.63 3.93 -11.66
N ILE A 175 -2.87 4.99 -11.93
CA ILE A 175 -3.11 5.93 -13.01
C ILE A 175 -1.95 5.83 -13.99
N GLN A 176 -2.24 5.44 -15.23
CA GLN A 176 -1.27 5.46 -16.32
C GLN A 176 -1.43 6.74 -17.12
N THR A 177 -0.30 7.23 -17.63
CA THR A 177 -0.25 8.47 -18.41
C THR A 177 0.57 8.30 -19.68
N ASN A 178 0.42 9.22 -20.63
CA ASN A 178 1.24 9.30 -21.84
C ASN A 178 2.49 10.18 -21.66
N VAL A 179 2.77 10.62 -20.44
CA VAL A 179 3.95 11.45 -20.15
C VAL A 179 5.12 10.55 -19.77
N PRO A 180 6.29 10.70 -20.41
CA PRO A 180 7.50 10.01 -19.99
C PRO A 180 7.87 10.38 -18.56
N TRP A 181 8.29 9.43 -17.74
CA TRP A 181 8.63 9.74 -16.34
C TRP A 181 9.93 10.52 -16.12
N THR A 182 10.60 10.88 -17.21
CA THR A 182 11.69 11.85 -17.24
C THR A 182 11.20 13.30 -17.30
N ALA A 183 9.95 13.55 -17.71
CA ALA A 183 9.37 14.88 -17.81
C ALA A 183 8.73 15.31 -16.48
N THR A 184 9.56 15.61 -15.47
CA THR A 184 9.13 15.97 -14.11
C THR A 184 8.05 17.06 -14.10
N ASP A 185 7.16 17.02 -13.10
CA ASP A 185 6.16 18.07 -12.85
C ASP A 185 5.10 18.30 -13.95
N SER A 186 4.95 17.33 -14.87
CA SER A 186 4.06 17.41 -16.03
C SER A 186 2.59 17.11 -15.75
N ILE A 187 2.28 16.45 -14.63
CA ILE A 187 0.91 16.10 -14.22
C ILE A 187 0.67 16.65 -12.83
N LYS A 188 -0.31 17.56 -12.70
CA LYS A 188 -0.62 18.20 -11.42
C LYS A 188 -1.67 17.41 -10.65
N GLY A 189 -1.45 17.28 -9.34
CA GLY A 189 -2.44 16.81 -8.38
C GLY A 189 -2.99 17.98 -7.56
N TYR A 190 -4.31 17.99 -7.40
CA TYR A 190 -5.04 19.08 -6.75
C TYR A 190 -5.78 18.58 -5.51
N ALA A 191 -5.90 19.43 -4.49
CA ALA A 191 -6.72 19.14 -3.32
C ALA A 191 -8.20 18.96 -3.73
N PRO A 192 -8.81 17.78 -3.50
CA PRO A 192 -10.16 17.48 -3.99
C PRO A 192 -11.24 18.21 -3.18
N PHE A 193 -10.87 18.67 -2.00
CA PHE A 193 -11.64 19.45 -1.05
C PHE A 193 -10.68 20.27 -0.18
N ALA A 194 -11.20 21.25 0.56
CA ALA A 194 -10.44 21.97 1.56
C ALA A 194 -10.02 21.03 2.72
N GLY A 195 -8.80 21.19 3.20
CA GLY A 195 -8.25 20.30 4.22
C GLY A 195 -6.84 20.65 4.67
N THR A 196 -6.23 19.74 5.41
CA THR A 196 -4.82 19.83 5.83
C THR A 196 -4.03 18.75 5.11
N VAL A 197 -2.83 19.09 4.63
CA VAL A 197 -1.91 18.16 3.97
C VAL A 197 -0.96 17.55 4.98
N SER A 198 -0.80 16.23 4.98
CA SER A 198 0.35 15.54 5.56
C SER A 198 1.23 14.94 4.47
N ILE A 199 2.55 14.94 4.69
CA ILE A 199 3.55 14.41 3.76
C ILE A 199 4.41 13.40 4.51
N THR A 200 4.55 12.20 3.95
CA THR A 200 5.40 11.15 4.50
C THR A 200 6.28 10.55 3.40
N ASP A 201 7.39 9.96 3.82
CA ASP A 201 8.20 9.13 2.92
C ASP A 201 7.41 7.90 2.48
N GLU A 202 7.65 7.48 1.24
CA GLU A 202 7.17 6.22 0.70
C GLU A 202 8.13 5.09 1.10
N GLN A 203 7.61 3.87 1.25
CA GLN A 203 8.47 2.69 1.44
C GLN A 203 9.33 2.42 0.19
N PHE A 204 8.75 2.67 -0.98
CA PHE A 204 9.44 2.64 -2.25
C PHE A 204 10.06 4.02 -2.52
N PRO A 205 11.35 4.13 -2.88
CA PRO A 205 12.08 5.41 -2.88
C PRO A 205 11.72 6.33 -4.06
N LEU A 206 10.46 6.38 -4.50
CA LEU A 206 9.94 7.18 -5.60
C LEU A 206 8.93 8.19 -5.07
N GLY A 207 9.25 9.48 -5.18
CA GLY A 207 8.42 10.58 -4.68
C GLY A 207 8.13 10.49 -3.18
N LYS A 208 6.99 11.08 -2.79
CA LYS A 208 6.42 11.09 -1.44
C LYS A 208 4.95 10.69 -1.48
N GLN A 209 4.44 10.30 -0.31
CA GLN A 209 3.02 10.12 -0.10
C GLN A 209 2.45 11.43 0.47
N LEU A 210 1.39 11.94 -0.16
CA LEU A 210 0.66 13.11 0.34
C LEU A 210 -0.77 12.73 0.70
N THR A 211 -1.25 13.19 1.85
CA THR A 211 -2.62 12.97 2.28
C THR A 211 -3.33 14.29 2.54
N VAL A 212 -4.46 14.53 1.88
CA VAL A 212 -5.34 15.68 2.16
C VAL A 212 -6.47 15.22 3.05
N THR A 213 -6.52 15.68 4.30
CA THR A 213 -7.57 15.32 5.26
C THR A 213 -8.60 16.44 5.40
N SER A 214 -9.87 16.13 5.16
CA SER A 214 -11.00 17.01 5.46
C SER A 214 -11.52 16.74 6.87
N GLN A 215 -11.37 17.73 7.75
CA GLN A 215 -11.95 17.68 9.11
C GLN A 215 -13.48 17.76 9.10
N VAL A 216 -14.07 18.29 8.01
CA VAL A 216 -15.52 18.43 7.86
C VAL A 216 -16.18 17.11 7.51
N THR A 217 -15.57 16.34 6.60
CA THR A 217 -16.17 15.10 6.09
C THR A 217 -15.65 13.88 6.80
N GLY A 218 -14.49 13.96 7.44
CA GLY A 218 -13.80 12.81 8.03
C GLY A 218 -13.09 11.93 6.98
N TRP A 219 -12.98 12.39 5.74
CA TRP A 219 -12.32 11.67 4.65
C TRP A 219 -10.98 12.27 4.28
N GLN A 220 -10.14 11.42 3.71
CA GLN A 220 -8.84 11.80 3.19
C GLN A 220 -8.58 11.19 1.81
N MET A 221 -7.96 11.99 0.95
CA MET A 221 -7.39 11.54 -0.32
C MET A 221 -5.89 11.34 -0.15
N VAL A 222 -5.38 10.19 -0.57
CA VAL A 222 -3.97 9.84 -0.54
C VAL A 222 -3.44 9.81 -1.97
N TYR A 223 -2.31 10.47 -2.17
CA TYR A 223 -1.57 10.56 -3.41
C TYR A 223 -0.22 9.88 -3.20
N PHE A 224 0.13 8.93 -4.06
CA PHE A 224 1.36 8.18 -3.95
C PHE A 224 2.37 8.63 -5.00
N HIS A 225 3.66 8.48 -4.69
CA HIS A 225 4.77 8.72 -5.62
C HIS A 225 4.86 10.14 -6.21
N GLY A 226 4.37 11.15 -5.50
CA GLY A 226 4.30 12.54 -5.98
C GLY A 226 5.41 13.44 -5.43
N ASP A 227 5.70 14.54 -6.11
CA ASP A 227 6.56 15.61 -5.60
C ASP A 227 5.72 16.69 -4.91
N PRO A 228 5.86 16.90 -3.59
CA PRO A 228 5.06 17.88 -2.89
C PRO A 228 5.23 19.31 -3.39
N GLN A 229 4.10 19.96 -3.70
CA GLN A 229 4.03 21.36 -4.13
C GLN A 229 3.61 22.30 -2.99
N VAL A 230 3.44 21.74 -1.79
CA VAL A 230 3.11 22.45 -0.55
C VAL A 230 3.90 21.85 0.61
N ARG A 231 4.01 22.60 1.71
CA ARG A 231 4.67 22.12 2.93
C ARG A 231 3.78 21.16 3.73
N ASN A 232 4.40 20.29 4.52
CA ASN A 232 3.70 19.45 5.48
C ASN A 232 2.90 20.32 6.48
N GLY A 233 1.68 19.91 6.81
CA GLY A 233 0.74 20.66 7.65
C GLY A 233 0.05 21.85 6.96
N ALA A 234 0.26 22.08 5.66
CA ALA A 234 -0.40 23.16 4.95
C ALA A 234 -1.93 23.01 4.95
N LYS A 235 -2.64 24.11 5.23
CA LYS A 235 -4.08 24.21 4.97
C LYS A 235 -4.28 24.59 3.51
N VAL A 236 -5.05 23.80 2.79
CA VAL A 236 -5.28 23.96 1.35
C VAL A 236 -6.75 24.21 1.05
N LYS A 237 -7.00 24.98 0.00
CA LYS A 237 -8.35 25.16 -0.56
C LYS A 237 -8.63 24.08 -1.61
N THR A 238 -9.90 23.78 -1.82
CA THR A 238 -10.34 22.94 -2.95
C THR A 238 -9.74 23.45 -4.27
N GLY A 239 -9.18 22.54 -5.08
CA GLY A 239 -8.58 22.84 -6.38
C GLY A 239 -7.14 23.39 -6.33
N GLN A 240 -6.58 23.60 -5.14
CA GLN A 240 -5.19 24.03 -5.01
C GLN A 240 -4.23 22.90 -5.42
N VAL A 241 -3.18 23.22 -6.20
CA VAL A 241 -2.09 22.27 -6.51
C VAL A 241 -1.36 21.88 -5.23
N ILE A 242 -1.14 20.59 -5.03
CA ILE A 242 -0.49 20.05 -3.81
C ILE A 242 0.63 19.07 -4.11
N THR A 243 0.62 18.46 -5.29
CA THR A 243 1.61 17.47 -5.71
C THR A 243 1.75 17.50 -7.22
N ALA A 244 2.82 16.91 -7.73
CA ALA A 244 2.96 16.67 -9.15
C ALA A 244 3.69 15.36 -9.46
N TRP A 245 3.49 14.86 -10.67
CA TRP A 245 4.19 13.71 -11.23
C TRP A 245 4.75 14.04 -12.60
N PRO A 246 5.78 13.31 -13.04
CA PRO A 246 6.69 12.46 -12.26
C PRO A 246 7.41 13.26 -11.16
N PRO A 247 7.82 12.64 -10.03
CA PRO A 247 8.56 13.34 -9.01
C PRO A 247 9.99 13.64 -9.45
N SER A 248 10.61 14.67 -8.86
CA SER A 248 11.98 15.09 -9.20
C SER A 248 13.03 13.99 -9.08
N ASN A 249 12.84 13.00 -8.21
CA ASN A 249 13.75 11.86 -8.07
C ASN A 249 13.45 10.68 -9.02
N ALA A 250 12.40 10.74 -9.84
CA ALA A 250 12.02 9.65 -10.74
C ALA A 250 13.13 9.20 -11.70
N PRO A 251 13.87 10.10 -12.39
CA PRO A 251 14.91 9.66 -13.32
C PRO A 251 15.98 8.78 -12.67
N ALA A 252 16.42 9.15 -11.47
CA ALA A 252 17.44 8.41 -10.74
C ALA A 252 16.93 7.02 -10.27
N VAL A 253 15.69 6.95 -9.81
CA VAL A 253 15.07 5.70 -9.34
C VAL A 253 14.82 4.74 -10.51
N ILE A 254 14.36 5.26 -11.64
CA ILE A 254 14.12 4.47 -12.86
C ILE A 254 15.43 3.87 -13.37
N ASP A 255 16.49 4.67 -13.43
CA ASP A 255 17.83 4.21 -13.82
C ASP A 255 18.34 3.10 -12.88
N GLN A 256 18.21 3.30 -11.56
CA GLN A 256 18.63 2.32 -10.56
C GLN A 256 17.88 0.98 -10.65
N LEU A 257 16.58 1.01 -10.95
CA LEU A 257 15.73 -0.17 -10.92
C LEU A 257 15.60 -0.86 -12.28
N HIS A 258 16.08 -0.22 -13.36
CA HIS A 258 15.87 -0.68 -14.73
C HIS A 258 14.39 -1.00 -15.03
N GLN A 259 13.46 -0.23 -14.47
CA GLN A 259 12.03 -0.43 -14.64
C GLN A 259 11.43 0.64 -15.53
N GLU A 260 10.94 0.23 -16.70
CA GLU A 260 10.08 1.02 -17.56
C GLU A 260 8.62 0.75 -17.17
N GLY A 261 8.05 1.64 -16.38
CA GLY A 261 6.67 1.45 -15.95
C GLY A 261 6.36 2.39 -14.82
N THR A 262 5.50 3.35 -15.10
CA THR A 262 5.42 4.49 -14.22
C THR A 262 4.00 5.02 -14.16
N SER A 263 3.26 4.39 -13.26
CA SER A 263 1.98 4.87 -12.75
C SER A 263 2.20 5.56 -11.43
N PHE A 264 1.26 6.42 -11.07
CA PHE A 264 1.06 6.82 -9.68
C PHE A 264 -0.32 6.34 -9.24
N ASP A 265 -0.61 6.37 -7.95
CA ASP A 265 -1.87 5.85 -7.44
C ASP A 265 -2.58 6.81 -6.50
N LEU A 266 -3.89 6.61 -6.41
CA LEU A 266 -4.81 7.36 -5.56
C LEU A 266 -5.55 6.39 -4.65
N ALA A 267 -5.68 6.76 -3.37
CA ALA A 267 -6.58 6.06 -2.44
C ALA A 267 -7.52 7.05 -1.74
N PHE A 268 -8.71 6.57 -1.40
CA PHE A 268 -9.71 7.37 -0.70
C PHE A 268 -10.24 6.61 0.52
N LYS A 269 -10.03 7.18 1.70
CA LYS A 269 -10.31 6.52 2.98
C LYS A 269 -10.74 7.50 4.05
N THR A 270 -11.25 7.02 5.17
CA THR A 270 -11.52 7.86 6.35
C THR A 270 -10.21 8.19 7.06
N TYR A 271 -10.14 9.33 7.76
CA TYR A 271 -8.90 9.74 8.44
C TYR A 271 -8.48 8.78 9.56
N ASP A 272 -9.45 8.08 10.15
CA ASP A 272 -9.23 7.05 11.16
C ASP A 272 -8.94 5.66 10.58
N GLY A 273 -8.91 5.53 9.25
CA GLY A 273 -8.63 4.29 8.53
C GLY A 273 -9.74 3.25 8.56
N ARG A 274 -10.90 3.54 9.17
CA ARG A 274 -12.00 2.58 9.29
C ARG A 274 -12.62 2.18 7.96
N TYR A 275 -12.75 3.11 7.02
CA TYR A 275 -13.39 2.84 5.74
C TYR A 275 -12.57 3.30 4.56
N MET A 276 -12.71 2.56 3.46
CA MET A 276 -12.13 2.87 2.15
C MET A 276 -13.22 2.79 1.09
N ASP A 277 -13.13 3.64 0.08
CA ASP A 277 -14.03 3.57 -1.07
C ASP A 277 -13.36 4.11 -2.34
N SER A 278 -13.99 3.89 -3.49
CA SER A 278 -13.54 4.51 -4.72
C SER A 278 -13.88 6.02 -4.69
N PRO A 279 -12.92 6.92 -4.97
CA PRO A 279 -13.20 8.35 -5.05
C PRO A 279 -14.27 8.69 -6.09
N LEU A 280 -14.47 7.87 -7.12
CA LEU A 280 -15.49 8.08 -8.15
C LEU A 280 -16.92 8.08 -7.57
N LEU A 281 -17.16 7.38 -6.45
CA LEU A 281 -18.45 7.39 -5.77
C LEU A 281 -18.72 8.68 -4.98
N HIS A 282 -17.68 9.49 -4.75
CA HIS A 282 -17.72 10.69 -3.91
C HIS A 282 -17.48 12.00 -4.67
N MET A 283 -17.39 11.93 -6.00
CA MET A 283 -17.29 13.09 -6.88
C MET A 283 -18.60 13.86 -6.98
N SER A 284 -18.50 15.20 -6.92
CA SER A 284 -19.59 16.10 -7.30
C SER A 284 -19.99 15.85 -8.76
N PRO A 285 -21.22 16.22 -9.18
CA PRO A 285 -21.66 16.02 -10.56
C PRO A 285 -20.70 16.64 -11.60
N ALA A 286 -20.11 17.80 -11.31
CA ALA A 286 -19.16 18.47 -12.20
C ALA A 286 -17.86 17.68 -12.37
N VAL A 287 -17.30 17.16 -11.28
CA VAL A 287 -16.09 16.32 -11.31
C VAL A 287 -16.39 14.96 -11.97
N ALA A 288 -17.51 14.34 -11.61
CA ALA A 288 -17.93 13.07 -12.21
C ALA A 288 -18.10 13.19 -13.74
N LYS A 289 -18.58 14.33 -14.22
CA LYS A 289 -18.71 14.63 -15.66
C LYS A 289 -17.36 14.62 -16.37
N SER A 290 -16.30 15.21 -15.80
CA SER A 290 -14.97 15.21 -16.44
C SER A 290 -14.34 13.81 -16.49
N TRP A 291 -14.53 12.99 -15.46
CA TRP A 291 -14.08 11.59 -15.47
C TRP A 291 -14.88 10.74 -16.46
N THR A 292 -16.20 10.92 -16.50
CA THR A 292 -17.08 10.23 -17.45
C THR A 292 -16.75 10.59 -18.90
N ALA A 293 -16.37 11.83 -19.18
CA ALA A 293 -15.95 12.26 -20.52
C ALA A 293 -14.71 11.50 -21.02
N LYS A 294 -13.84 11.05 -20.12
CA LYS A 294 -12.71 10.16 -20.41
C LYS A 294 -13.09 8.67 -20.41
N GLY A 295 -14.35 8.32 -20.18
CA GLY A 295 -14.81 6.93 -20.11
C GLY A 295 -14.66 6.29 -18.72
N PHE A 296 -14.17 7.03 -17.72
CA PHE A 296 -14.00 6.55 -16.35
C PHE A 296 -15.31 6.72 -15.56
N THR A 297 -16.12 5.66 -15.52
CA THR A 297 -17.40 5.64 -14.78
C THR A 297 -17.33 4.63 -13.63
N PRO A 298 -18.10 4.81 -12.53
CA PRO A 298 -18.16 3.81 -11.45
C PRO A 298 -18.49 2.40 -11.94
N ALA A 299 -19.38 2.28 -12.93
CA ALA A 299 -19.81 0.99 -13.47
C ALA A 299 -18.67 0.22 -14.17
N ARG A 300 -17.68 0.94 -14.72
CA ARG A 300 -16.50 0.33 -15.35
C ARG A 300 -15.37 0.19 -14.32
N ALA A 301 -15.15 1.22 -13.52
CA ALA A 301 -13.99 1.39 -12.65
C ALA A 301 -14.09 0.75 -11.27
N ILE A 302 -15.18 0.05 -10.96
CA ILE A 302 -15.36 -0.60 -9.66
C ILE A 302 -15.81 -2.03 -9.86
N VAL A 303 -14.94 -2.99 -9.54
CA VAL A 303 -15.32 -4.39 -9.42
C VAL A 303 -16.08 -4.56 -8.10
N SER A 304 -17.19 -5.29 -8.10
CA SER A 304 -17.91 -5.56 -6.86
C SER A 304 -17.11 -6.50 -5.97
N LYS A 305 -17.32 -6.45 -4.65
CA LYS A 305 -16.66 -7.37 -3.72
C LYS A 305 -16.92 -8.84 -4.10
N SER A 306 -18.19 -9.20 -4.36
CA SER A 306 -18.55 -10.57 -4.71
C SER A 306 -17.88 -11.03 -6.01
N ALA A 307 -17.83 -10.18 -7.03
CA ALA A 307 -17.13 -10.51 -8.28
C ALA A 307 -15.65 -10.77 -8.02
N ARG A 308 -14.98 -9.92 -7.23
CA ARG A 308 -13.57 -10.12 -6.89
C ARG A 308 -13.34 -11.33 -6.00
N ASP A 309 -14.23 -11.62 -5.04
CA ASP A 309 -14.14 -12.81 -4.19
C ASP A 309 -14.28 -14.11 -5.01
N THR A 310 -15.01 -14.07 -6.14
CA THR A 310 -15.14 -15.20 -7.07
C THR A 310 -13.95 -15.30 -8.05
N SER A 311 -13.09 -14.29 -8.10
CA SER A 311 -11.92 -14.21 -8.98
C SER A 311 -10.75 -13.52 -8.25
N PRO A 312 -10.23 -14.16 -7.18
CA PRO A 312 -9.23 -13.56 -6.29
C PRO A 312 -7.90 -13.29 -6.99
N CYS A 313 -7.11 -12.40 -6.40
CA CYS A 313 -5.79 -12.05 -6.93
C CYS A 313 -4.73 -13.13 -6.66
N ASN A 314 -4.98 -14.01 -5.69
CA ASN A 314 -4.13 -15.14 -5.31
C ASN A 314 -2.69 -14.71 -4.97
N GLY A 315 -2.51 -13.54 -4.37
CA GLY A 315 -1.18 -12.98 -4.09
C GLY A 315 -0.39 -12.57 -5.34
N THR A 316 -0.97 -12.67 -6.53
CA THR A 316 -0.28 -12.42 -7.81
C THR A 316 -0.49 -10.96 -8.20
N TYR A 317 0.22 -10.12 -7.48
CA TYR A 317 0.33 -8.69 -7.67
C TYR A 317 1.36 -8.38 -8.77
N ASN A 318 1.22 -7.26 -9.48
CA ASN A 318 2.13 -6.77 -10.52
C ASN A 318 1.98 -7.35 -11.94
N ALA A 319 1.02 -8.25 -12.21
CA ALA A 319 0.58 -8.36 -13.59
C ALA A 319 -0.12 -7.04 -13.92
N THR A 320 0.36 -6.29 -14.91
CA THR A 320 -0.48 -5.34 -15.65
C THR A 320 -1.54 -6.16 -16.38
N ASP A 321 -2.42 -6.81 -15.61
CA ASP A 321 -3.53 -7.54 -16.13
C ASP A 321 -4.37 -6.49 -16.84
N SER A 322 -4.32 -6.53 -18.16
CA SER A 322 -5.01 -5.57 -19.01
C SER A 322 -6.51 -5.52 -18.70
N THR A 323 -7.07 -6.56 -18.06
CA THR A 323 -8.46 -6.61 -17.64
C THR A 323 -8.77 -5.72 -16.43
N ASP A 324 -7.76 -5.39 -15.63
CA ASP A 324 -7.91 -4.50 -14.48
C ASP A 324 -7.74 -3.02 -14.82
N PHE A 325 -7.43 -2.67 -16.07
CA PHE A 325 -7.26 -1.29 -16.51
C PHE A 325 -8.36 -0.86 -17.48
N ILE A 326 -8.87 0.35 -17.27
CA ILE A 326 -9.81 1.01 -18.16
C ILE A 326 -9.07 2.08 -18.92
N ARG A 327 -9.06 1.98 -20.24
CA ARG A 327 -8.49 3.01 -21.11
C ARG A 327 -9.43 4.20 -21.23
N ALA A 328 -8.82 5.38 -21.36
CA ALA A 328 -9.53 6.58 -21.76
C ALA A 328 -10.15 6.40 -23.15
N ASN A 329 -11.30 7.04 -23.38
CA ASN A 329 -11.93 7.12 -24.70
C ASN A 329 -11.10 7.95 -25.69
#